data_AF-E9MWC6-F1
#
_entry.id   AF-E9MWC6-F1
#
_cell.length_a   1.000
_cell.length_b   1.000
_cell.length_c   1.000
_cell.angle_alpha   90.00
_cell.angle_beta   90.00
_cell.angle_gamma   90.00
#
_symmetry.space_group_name_H-M   'P 1'
#
loop_
_entity.id
_entity.type
_entity.pdbx_description
1 polymer ?
#
loop_
_entity_poly.entity_id
_entity_poly.type
_entity_poly.pdbx_seq_one_letter_code
_entity_poly.pdbx_strand_id
1 'polypeptide(L)'
;TSVHWHGILLPANMDGVPGLSFNGIHRGEAYQYRFLVRQGRHYWYHSHSAFQEQAGLYGPLVIDPIEPEPFAFDRDYVVMLSDWTDLNPAELFARLKKTPGHDNTYKRTVGDFRRDAQRDGSAAAIADRKLWGRMRMTPTDLSDVNANTYTYLMNGSTSLGNWTGLFRSGEKLRLRFINGSGMTYFDVRIPGLKMTVVAADGQYVHPVTVDELRIAVAETFDVIVEPSGQDAFTVFAQDMGRTGFVSGTLATRGGLRAPIPDIDPRPILTMSDMGHGGMADADPAMPDMPGMDHGAGGMQAHPATETGNPL
;
A
#
# COMPACT_ATOMS: atom_id res chain seq x y z
N THR A 1 22.98 12.84 0.99
CA THR A 1 22.04 12.13 1.87
C THR A 1 21.10 13.13 2.47
N SER A 2 19.89 12.70 2.81
CA SER A 2 18.96 13.49 3.61
C SER A 2 18.09 12.56 4.44
N VAL A 3 17.42 13.12 5.44
CA VAL A 3 16.37 12.44 6.20
C VAL A 3 15.17 13.38 6.23
N HIS A 4 14.04 12.91 5.71
CA HIS A 4 12.75 13.55 5.79
C HIS A 4 11.92 12.87 6.88
N TRP A 5 11.17 13.69 7.64
CA TRP A 5 10.36 13.26 8.77
C TRP A 5 8.89 13.23 8.35
N HIS A 6 8.49 12.12 7.73
CA HIS A 6 7.21 11.98 7.04
C HIS A 6 6.03 12.29 7.98
N GLY A 7 5.20 13.26 7.57
CA GLY A 7 4.02 13.69 8.33
C GLY A 7 4.31 14.60 9.53
N ILE A 8 5.57 14.91 9.82
CA ILE A 8 5.93 15.81 10.94
C ILE A 8 5.85 17.28 10.52
N LEU A 9 5.17 18.08 11.32
CA LEU A 9 5.07 19.54 11.19
C LEU A 9 6.31 20.19 11.80
N LEU A 10 7.19 20.68 10.92
CA LEU A 10 8.48 21.25 11.29
C LEU A 10 8.79 22.51 10.45
N PRO A 11 9.78 23.34 10.86
CA PRO A 11 10.27 24.42 10.02
C PRO A 11 10.83 23.89 8.70
N ALA A 12 10.64 24.63 7.60
CA ALA A 12 11.02 24.17 6.27
C ALA A 12 12.47 23.66 6.20
N ASN A 13 13.44 24.34 6.81
CA ASN A 13 14.84 23.91 6.80
C ASN A 13 15.13 22.61 7.58
N MET A 14 14.17 22.05 8.30
CA MET A 14 14.29 20.77 9.01
C MET A 14 13.62 19.61 8.26
N ASP A 15 13.05 19.88 7.09
CA ASP A 15 12.24 18.94 6.33
C ASP A 15 13.07 17.91 5.56
N GLY A 16 14.32 18.23 5.23
CA GLY A 16 15.26 17.24 4.67
C GLY A 16 15.00 16.84 3.22
N VAL A 17 14.51 17.76 2.40
CA VAL A 17 14.27 17.63 0.96
C VAL A 17 15.34 18.43 0.19
N PRO A 18 16.37 17.77 -0.36
CA PRO A 18 17.43 18.45 -1.12
C PRO A 18 16.88 19.23 -2.31
N GLY A 19 17.36 20.46 -2.50
CA GLY A 19 16.93 21.35 -3.58
C GLY A 19 15.65 22.14 -3.27
N LEU A 20 14.98 21.85 -2.15
CA LEU A 20 13.79 22.58 -1.69
C LEU A 20 14.02 23.20 -0.30
N SER A 21 14.20 22.35 0.72
CA SER A 21 14.34 22.81 2.10
C SER A 21 15.80 23.05 2.53
N PHE A 22 16.75 22.42 1.85
CA PHE A 22 18.20 22.60 2.05
C PHE A 22 19.00 21.99 0.88
N ASN A 23 20.34 22.04 0.95
CA ASN A 23 21.22 21.57 -0.14
C ASN A 23 21.52 20.05 -0.13
N GLY A 24 21.02 19.30 0.86
CA GLY A 24 21.47 17.93 1.10
C GLY A 24 22.73 17.87 1.97
N ILE A 25 23.00 16.70 2.53
CA ILE A 25 24.21 16.42 3.31
C ILE A 25 25.25 15.85 2.35
N HIS A 26 26.34 16.58 2.11
CA HIS A 26 27.43 16.12 1.26
C HIS A 26 28.33 15.12 2.00
N ARG A 27 29.21 14.45 1.24
CA ARG A 27 30.15 13.47 1.80
C ARG A 27 31.11 14.16 2.77
N GLY A 28 31.22 13.62 3.99
CA GLY A 28 32.08 14.17 5.05
C GLY A 28 31.45 15.33 5.84
N GLU A 29 30.21 15.73 5.51
CA GLU A 29 29.50 16.79 6.22
C GLU A 29 28.50 16.23 7.24
N ALA A 30 28.04 17.12 8.12
CA ALA A 30 26.99 16.84 9.08
C ALA A 30 25.90 17.90 9.00
N TYR A 31 24.65 17.49 9.19
CA TYR A 31 23.51 18.38 9.33
C TYR A 31 22.73 18.02 10.58
N GLN A 32 22.47 19.00 11.45
CA GLN A 32 21.71 18.78 12.66
C GLN A 32 20.23 19.12 12.43
N TYR A 33 19.39 18.09 12.39
CA TYR A 33 17.94 18.25 12.45
C TYR A 33 17.54 18.62 13.88
N ARG A 34 16.97 19.81 14.07
CA ARG A 34 16.49 20.29 15.37
C ARG A 34 15.17 21.02 15.20
N PHE A 35 14.09 20.41 15.66
CA PHE A 35 12.75 20.97 15.64
C PHE A 35 11.99 20.58 16.91
N LEU A 36 10.94 21.33 17.22
CA LEU A 36 10.04 21.01 18.32
C LEU A 36 8.99 20.02 17.80
N VAL A 37 8.86 18.89 18.47
CA VAL A 37 7.78 17.94 18.21
C VAL A 37 6.47 18.48 18.80
N ARG A 38 5.45 18.60 17.95
CA ARG A 38 4.12 19.14 18.33
C ARG A 38 2.99 18.13 18.12
N GLN A 39 3.30 17.02 17.47
CA GLN A 39 2.40 15.91 17.21
C GLN A 39 2.75 14.75 18.14
N GLY A 40 1.77 13.90 18.40
CA GLY A 40 1.98 12.55 18.93
C GLY A 40 1.53 11.51 17.91
N ARG A 41 1.70 10.24 18.28
CA ARG A 41 1.38 9.01 17.55
C ARG A 41 2.47 8.58 16.56
N HIS A 42 2.10 7.76 15.59
CA HIS A 42 3.03 7.05 14.73
C HIS A 42 3.23 7.79 13.42
N TYR A 43 4.49 7.88 13.01
CA TYR A 43 5.00 8.46 11.78
C TYR A 43 6.21 7.62 11.35
N TRP A 44 6.97 8.10 10.38
CA TRP A 44 8.20 7.46 9.94
C TRP A 44 9.16 8.49 9.35
N TYR A 45 10.40 8.08 9.14
CA TYR A 45 11.38 8.88 8.41
C TYR A 45 11.96 8.07 7.26
N HIS A 46 12.40 8.76 6.22
CA HIS A 46 13.06 8.15 5.08
C HIS A 46 14.00 9.12 4.39
N SER A 47 14.91 8.62 3.56
CA SER A 47 15.73 9.50 2.75
C SER A 47 14.94 10.10 1.60
N HIS A 48 15.02 11.42 1.47
CA HIS A 48 14.48 12.13 0.31
C HIS A 48 15.56 12.40 -0.76
N SER A 49 16.67 11.66 -0.72
CA SER A 49 17.78 11.77 -1.68
C SER A 49 17.78 10.60 -2.66
N ALA A 50 17.36 10.86 -3.90
CA ALA A 50 17.34 9.87 -4.98
C ALA A 50 16.67 8.55 -4.53
N PHE A 51 17.32 7.40 -4.72
CA PHE A 51 16.77 6.08 -4.39
C PHE A 51 17.23 5.53 -3.03
N GLN A 52 17.72 6.39 -2.12
CA GLN A 52 18.22 5.93 -0.82
C GLN A 52 17.14 5.32 0.07
N GLU A 53 15.88 5.77 -0.07
CA GLU A 53 14.72 5.15 0.60
C GLU A 53 14.56 3.69 0.17
N GLN A 54 14.44 3.42 -1.13
CA GLN A 54 14.36 2.05 -1.65
C GLN A 54 15.59 1.20 -1.29
N ALA A 55 16.76 1.82 -1.11
CA ALA A 55 17.97 1.15 -0.65
C ALA A 55 17.99 0.85 0.87
N GLY A 56 16.92 1.16 1.61
CA GLY A 56 16.76 0.82 3.02
C GLY A 56 16.97 1.97 4.00
N LEU A 57 17.11 3.22 3.55
CA LEU A 57 17.23 4.36 4.46
C LEU A 57 15.83 4.87 4.85
N TYR A 58 15.22 4.17 5.80
CA TYR A 58 13.95 4.54 6.42
C TYR A 58 13.83 3.92 7.82
N GLY A 59 12.87 4.38 8.60
CA GLY A 59 12.51 3.76 9.86
C GLY A 59 11.26 4.35 10.50
N PRO A 60 10.62 3.61 11.41
CA PRO A 60 9.46 4.11 12.12
C PRO A 60 9.83 5.22 13.11
N LEU A 61 8.91 6.16 13.31
CA LEU A 61 9.00 7.24 14.30
C LEU A 61 7.72 7.21 15.14
N VAL A 62 7.81 6.67 16.34
CA VAL A 62 6.69 6.67 17.29
C VAL A 62 6.91 7.79 18.31
N ILE A 63 5.90 8.64 18.46
CA ILE A 63 5.89 9.74 19.42
C ILE A 63 4.77 9.46 20.41
N ASP A 64 5.10 9.20 21.67
CA ASP A 64 4.06 8.99 22.68
C ASP A 64 3.27 10.29 22.91
N PRO A 65 1.94 10.23 22.91
CA PRO A 65 1.13 11.41 23.13
C PRO A 65 1.23 11.85 24.60
N ILE A 66 1.14 13.16 24.83
CA ILE A 66 1.11 13.74 26.19
C ILE A 66 -0.21 13.36 26.88
N GLU A 67 -1.31 13.48 26.14
CA GLU A 67 -2.65 13.13 26.61
C GLU A 67 -2.94 11.65 26.34
N PRO A 68 -3.70 10.97 27.22
CA PRO A 68 -4.14 9.61 26.98
C PRO A 68 -4.88 9.45 25.65
N GLU A 69 -4.65 8.33 24.99
CA GLU A 69 -5.33 8.00 23.74
C GLU A 69 -6.82 7.69 23.99
N PRO A 70 -7.71 7.97 23.02
CA PRO A 70 -9.16 7.77 23.18
C PRO A 70 -9.60 6.30 23.10
N PHE A 71 -8.64 5.36 23.11
CA PHE A 71 -8.84 3.93 23.06
C PHE A 71 -7.83 3.23 23.96
N ALA A 72 -8.15 2.00 24.38
CA ALA A 72 -7.30 1.20 25.24
C ALA A 72 -6.70 0.02 24.46
N PHE A 73 -5.44 -0.28 24.77
CA PHE A 73 -4.70 -1.45 24.30
C PHE A 73 -3.74 -1.90 25.40
N ASP A 74 -3.36 -3.17 25.37
CA ASP A 74 -2.44 -3.76 26.35
C ASP A 74 -0.99 -3.78 25.85
N ARG A 75 -0.80 -3.83 24.53
CA ARG A 75 0.50 -3.86 23.87
C ARG A 75 0.42 -3.27 22.48
N ASP A 76 1.52 -2.69 22.00
CA ASP A 76 1.65 -2.31 20.60
C ASP A 76 2.83 -2.95 19.88
N TYR A 77 2.69 -3.05 18.56
CA TYR A 77 3.74 -3.45 17.62
C TYR A 77 3.76 -2.50 16.45
N VAL A 78 4.95 -2.10 16.01
CA VAL A 78 5.13 -1.49 14.70
C VAL A 78 5.19 -2.60 13.65
N VAL A 79 4.45 -2.42 12.55
CA VAL A 79 4.45 -3.30 11.39
C VAL A 79 4.80 -2.46 10.15
N MET A 80 6.09 -2.36 9.86
CA MET A 80 6.60 -1.65 8.70
C MET A 80 6.65 -2.59 7.49
N LEU A 81 5.84 -2.27 6.48
CA LEU A 81 5.83 -2.92 5.18
C LEU A 81 6.80 -2.18 4.25
N SER A 82 7.56 -2.93 3.46
CA SER A 82 8.44 -2.37 2.44
C SER A 82 8.61 -3.33 1.27
N ASP A 83 9.05 -2.81 0.12
CA ASP A 83 9.52 -3.59 -1.02
C ASP A 83 11.05 -3.50 -1.14
N TRP A 84 11.66 -4.59 -1.55
CA TRP A 84 13.12 -4.70 -1.70
C TRP A 84 13.47 -5.26 -3.08
N THR A 85 14.56 -4.79 -3.66
CA THR A 85 15.14 -5.40 -4.85
C THR A 85 16.66 -5.45 -4.71
N ASP A 86 17.26 -6.54 -5.20
CA ASP A 86 18.72 -6.64 -5.31
C ASP A 86 19.24 -5.91 -6.57
N LEU A 87 18.35 -5.41 -7.42
CA LEU A 87 18.72 -4.58 -8.56
C LEU A 87 19.17 -3.20 -8.09
N ASN A 88 20.06 -2.57 -8.87
CA ASN A 88 20.37 -1.16 -8.66
C ASN A 88 19.10 -0.31 -8.94
N PRO A 89 18.61 0.48 -7.97
CA PRO A 89 17.41 1.30 -8.15
C PRO A 89 17.46 2.25 -9.36
N ALA A 90 18.64 2.78 -9.70
CA ALA A 90 18.79 3.65 -10.86
C ALA A 90 18.64 2.89 -12.18
N GLU A 91 19.09 1.62 -12.24
CA GLU A 91 18.90 0.76 -13.40
C GLU A 91 17.44 0.31 -13.52
N LEU A 92 16.81 -0.03 -12.38
CA LEU A 92 15.39 -0.32 -12.31
C LEU A 92 14.55 0.85 -12.85
N PHE A 93 14.83 2.08 -12.39
CA PHE A 93 14.17 3.28 -12.88
C PHE A 93 14.41 3.49 -14.39
N ALA A 94 15.64 3.31 -14.86
CA ALA A 94 15.96 3.42 -16.28
C ALA A 94 15.22 2.37 -17.13
N ARG A 95 15.02 1.16 -16.60
CA ARG A 95 14.22 0.10 -17.23
C ARG A 95 12.75 0.53 -17.33
N LEU A 96 12.15 1.04 -16.27
CA LEU A 96 10.77 1.53 -16.27
C LEU A 96 10.55 2.62 -17.31
N LYS A 97 11.48 3.57 -17.44
CA LYS A 97 11.39 4.64 -18.45
C LYS A 97 11.49 4.13 -19.89
N LYS A 98 12.17 2.99 -20.13
CA LYS A 98 12.35 2.40 -21.46
C LYS A 98 11.25 1.39 -21.80
N THR A 99 10.74 0.67 -20.80
CA THR A 99 9.82 -0.44 -20.97
C THR A 99 8.88 -0.49 -19.75
N PRO A 100 7.84 0.37 -19.72
CA PRO A 100 6.97 0.49 -18.55
C PRO A 100 6.23 -0.83 -18.22
N GLY A 101 5.77 -1.58 -19.23
CA GLY A 101 5.12 -2.87 -19.02
C GLY A 101 6.09 -4.06 -18.89
N HIS A 102 7.28 -3.87 -18.30
CA HIS A 102 8.28 -4.94 -18.15
C HIS A 102 7.80 -6.05 -17.21
N ASP A 103 7.26 -5.67 -16.06
CA ASP A 103 6.79 -6.61 -15.02
C ASP A 103 5.37 -7.13 -15.28
N ASN A 104 4.70 -6.61 -16.30
CA ASN A 104 3.37 -7.04 -16.72
C ASN A 104 3.44 -8.24 -17.69
N THR A 105 3.60 -9.43 -17.10
CA THR A 105 3.67 -10.70 -17.84
C THR A 105 2.30 -11.33 -18.12
N TYR A 106 1.22 -10.80 -17.53
CA TYR A 106 -0.12 -11.40 -17.52
C TYR A 106 -1.07 -10.73 -18.51
N LYS A 107 -0.64 -10.66 -19.78
CA LYS A 107 -1.38 -9.94 -20.82
C LYS A 107 -2.60 -10.72 -21.29
N ARG A 108 -3.65 -9.99 -21.65
CA ARG A 108 -4.89 -10.54 -22.25
C ARG A 108 -4.56 -11.37 -23.49
N THR A 109 -5.16 -12.55 -23.59
CA THR A 109 -4.96 -13.52 -24.67
C THR A 109 -6.12 -13.57 -25.66
N VAL A 110 -5.97 -14.31 -26.76
CA VAL A 110 -7.08 -14.61 -27.68
C VAL A 110 -8.20 -15.41 -26.97
N GLY A 111 -7.83 -16.25 -26.01
CA GLY A 111 -8.78 -16.99 -25.19
C GLY A 111 -9.62 -16.08 -24.29
N ASP A 112 -9.01 -15.04 -23.72
CA ASP A 112 -9.71 -13.99 -22.96
C ASP A 112 -10.69 -13.23 -23.84
N PHE A 113 -10.24 -12.79 -25.02
CA PHE A 113 -11.10 -12.08 -25.96
C PHE A 113 -12.32 -12.90 -26.37
N ARG A 114 -12.15 -14.21 -26.61
CA ARG A 114 -13.30 -15.10 -26.90
C ARG A 114 -14.29 -15.15 -25.74
N ARG A 115 -13.81 -15.20 -24.49
CA ARG A 115 -14.67 -15.17 -23.30
C ARG A 115 -15.41 -13.85 -23.18
N ASP A 116 -14.73 -12.72 -23.38
CA ASP A 116 -15.39 -11.40 -23.34
C ASP A 116 -16.45 -11.27 -24.44
N ALA A 117 -16.14 -11.69 -25.67
CA ALA A 117 -17.10 -11.66 -26.77
C ALA A 117 -18.32 -12.57 -26.53
N GLN A 118 -18.14 -13.69 -25.82
CA GLN A 118 -19.25 -14.55 -25.39
C GLN A 118 -20.08 -13.92 -24.26
N ARG A 119 -19.46 -13.19 -23.34
CA ARG A 119 -20.11 -12.55 -22.19
C ARG A 119 -20.84 -11.26 -22.58
N ASP A 120 -20.16 -10.38 -23.31
CA ASP A 120 -20.59 -8.99 -23.54
C ASP A 120 -21.00 -8.73 -25.01
N GLY A 121 -20.74 -9.69 -25.91
CA GLY A 121 -20.94 -9.55 -27.34
C GLY A 121 -19.71 -9.04 -28.08
N SER A 122 -19.51 -9.51 -29.33
CA SER A 122 -18.32 -9.23 -30.12
C SER A 122 -18.09 -7.73 -30.37
N ALA A 123 -19.16 -6.94 -30.58
CA ALA A 123 -19.04 -5.51 -30.82
C ALA A 123 -18.48 -4.76 -29.59
N ALA A 124 -18.99 -5.07 -28.40
CA ALA A 124 -18.53 -4.49 -27.14
C ALA A 124 -17.09 -4.88 -26.83
N ALA A 125 -16.75 -6.18 -26.98
CA ALA A 125 -15.39 -6.66 -26.76
C ALA A 125 -14.36 -6.00 -27.70
N ILE A 126 -14.73 -5.76 -28.97
CA ILE A 126 -13.87 -5.04 -29.93
C ILE A 126 -13.73 -3.56 -29.53
N ALA A 127 -14.82 -2.91 -29.10
CA ALA A 127 -14.80 -1.51 -28.69
C ALA A 127 -13.91 -1.31 -27.46
N ASP A 128 -14.07 -2.13 -26.41
CA ASP A 128 -13.22 -2.12 -25.22
C ASP A 128 -11.74 -2.31 -25.58
N ARG A 129 -11.43 -3.33 -26.41
CA ARG A 129 -10.05 -3.58 -26.84
C ARG A 129 -9.45 -2.39 -27.59
N LYS A 130 -10.24 -1.69 -28.40
CA LYS A 130 -9.83 -0.46 -29.10
C LYS A 130 -9.57 0.70 -28.12
N LEU A 131 -10.39 0.86 -27.08
CA LEU A 131 -10.21 1.90 -26.08
C LEU A 131 -8.89 1.71 -25.32
N TRP A 132 -8.62 0.51 -24.80
CA TRP A 132 -7.33 0.18 -24.19
C TRP A 132 -6.15 0.43 -25.12
N GLY A 133 -6.28 0.05 -26.40
CA GLY A 133 -5.27 0.29 -27.42
C GLY A 133 -5.00 1.77 -27.69
N ARG A 134 -6.04 2.62 -27.69
CA ARG A 134 -5.91 4.08 -27.87
C ARG A 134 -5.21 4.75 -26.69
N MET A 135 -5.52 4.31 -25.46
CA MET A 135 -4.84 4.79 -24.25
C MET A 135 -3.39 4.29 -24.15
N ARG A 136 -2.99 3.31 -24.98
CA ARG A 136 -1.70 2.61 -24.90
C ARG A 136 -1.45 1.98 -23.53
N MET A 137 -2.54 1.52 -22.91
CA MET A 137 -2.56 0.88 -21.61
C MET A 137 -2.99 -0.59 -21.77
N THR A 138 -2.72 -1.40 -20.76
CA THR A 138 -3.31 -2.74 -20.65
C THR A 138 -4.11 -2.86 -19.37
N PRO A 139 -5.30 -3.50 -19.39
CA PRO A 139 -6.16 -3.60 -18.22
C PRO A 139 -5.58 -4.45 -17.07
N THR A 140 -4.46 -5.13 -17.33
CA THR A 140 -3.77 -5.99 -16.36
C THR A 140 -2.55 -5.30 -15.73
N ASP A 141 -2.29 -4.04 -16.10
CA ASP A 141 -1.13 -3.26 -15.63
C ASP A 141 -1.51 -2.47 -14.38
N LEU A 142 -1.52 -3.13 -13.22
CA LEU A 142 -1.87 -2.50 -11.94
C LEU A 142 -0.65 -1.99 -11.16
N SER A 143 0.55 -2.46 -11.49
CA SER A 143 1.79 -2.09 -10.82
C SER A 143 2.95 -2.09 -11.80
N ASP A 144 3.72 -1.00 -11.82
CA ASP A 144 4.87 -0.81 -12.71
C ASP A 144 6.04 -1.75 -12.36
N VAL A 145 6.20 -2.07 -11.06
CA VAL A 145 7.14 -3.07 -10.54
C VAL A 145 6.40 -3.91 -9.51
N ASN A 146 6.57 -5.23 -9.58
CA ASN A 146 5.77 -6.16 -8.78
C ASN A 146 6.63 -7.32 -8.23
N ALA A 147 6.00 -8.37 -7.69
CA ALA A 147 6.70 -9.48 -7.03
C ALA A 147 7.68 -10.26 -7.92
N ASN A 148 7.68 -10.03 -9.24
CA ASN A 148 8.71 -10.57 -10.14
C ASN A 148 10.08 -9.88 -9.95
N THR A 149 10.08 -8.63 -9.51
CA THR A 149 11.29 -7.82 -9.27
C THR A 149 11.49 -7.53 -7.77
N TYR A 150 10.39 -7.34 -7.04
CA TYR A 150 10.41 -7.02 -5.62
C TYR A 150 10.24 -8.24 -4.74
N THR A 151 10.98 -8.24 -3.64
CA THR A 151 10.72 -9.05 -2.45
C THR A 151 10.00 -8.17 -1.43
N TYR A 152 8.81 -8.58 -1.01
CA TYR A 152 8.06 -7.85 0.00
C TYR A 152 8.53 -8.23 1.41
N LEU A 153 8.62 -7.23 2.28
CA LEU A 153 9.16 -7.37 3.64
C LEU A 153 8.16 -6.83 4.67
N MET A 154 8.15 -7.48 5.84
CA MET A 154 7.44 -7.04 7.03
C MET A 154 8.46 -6.94 8.16
N ASN A 155 8.69 -5.73 8.68
CA ASN A 155 9.75 -5.42 9.64
C ASN A 155 11.12 -5.94 9.18
N GLY A 156 11.44 -5.75 7.90
CA GLY A 156 12.69 -6.22 7.29
C GLY A 156 12.81 -7.73 7.10
N SER A 157 11.75 -8.51 7.39
CA SER A 157 11.72 -9.96 7.25
C SER A 157 10.86 -10.40 6.07
N THR A 158 11.30 -11.41 5.34
CA THR A 158 10.47 -12.10 4.33
C THR A 158 9.45 -13.01 5.02
N SER A 159 8.47 -13.55 4.27
CA SER A 159 7.54 -14.57 4.76
C SER A 159 8.23 -15.82 5.33
N LEU A 160 9.42 -16.16 4.83
CA LEU A 160 10.24 -17.23 5.38
C LEU A 160 10.85 -16.83 6.73
N GLY A 161 11.29 -15.59 6.87
CA GLY A 161 11.75 -15.03 8.15
C GLY A 161 10.63 -14.95 9.19
N ASN A 162 9.40 -14.71 8.77
CA ASN A 162 8.18 -14.71 9.60
C ASN A 162 8.31 -13.84 10.85
N TRP A 163 8.23 -12.52 10.67
CA TRP A 163 8.09 -11.62 11.80
C TRP A 163 6.96 -12.10 12.73
N THR A 164 7.21 -12.16 14.04
CA THR A 164 6.24 -12.70 15.00
C THR A 164 5.96 -11.71 16.13
N GLY A 165 4.72 -11.26 16.24
CA GLY A 165 4.20 -10.51 17.38
C GLY A 165 3.58 -11.45 18.41
N LEU A 166 4.02 -11.39 19.66
CA LEU A 166 3.47 -12.23 20.72
C LEU A 166 2.18 -11.67 21.32
N PHE A 167 1.23 -12.53 21.67
CA PHE A 167 -0.02 -12.13 22.34
C PHE A 167 -0.45 -13.10 23.45
N ARG A 168 -1.28 -12.62 24.38
CA ARG A 168 -2.09 -13.46 25.27
C ARG A 168 -3.53 -13.47 24.78
N SER A 169 -4.22 -14.61 24.86
CA SER A 169 -5.61 -14.69 24.39
C SER A 169 -6.49 -13.63 25.06
N GLY A 170 -7.20 -12.82 24.26
CA GLY A 170 -8.03 -11.70 24.72
C GLY A 170 -7.27 -10.39 24.99
N GLU A 171 -5.96 -10.34 24.74
CA GLU A 171 -5.16 -9.11 24.83
C GLU A 171 -5.48 -8.19 23.66
N LYS A 172 -5.74 -6.90 23.93
CA LYS A 172 -5.89 -5.89 22.89
C LYS A 172 -4.53 -5.44 22.40
N LEU A 173 -4.22 -5.74 21.15
CA LEU A 173 -2.99 -5.32 20.50
C LEU A 173 -3.28 -4.13 19.59
N ARG A 174 -2.41 -3.12 19.66
CA ARG A 174 -2.32 -2.09 18.63
C ARG A 174 -1.26 -2.48 17.61
N LEU A 175 -1.63 -2.60 16.35
CA LEU A 175 -0.68 -2.74 15.24
C LEU A 175 -0.57 -1.41 14.52
N ARG A 176 0.65 -0.85 14.47
CA ARG A 176 0.97 0.40 13.79
C ARG A 176 1.53 0.07 12.42
N PHE A 177 0.65 0.00 11.42
CA PHE A 177 1.05 -0.25 10.04
C PHE A 177 1.67 0.99 9.43
N ILE A 178 2.82 0.81 8.78
CA ILE A 178 3.52 1.84 8.02
C ILE A 178 3.87 1.22 6.68
N ASN A 179 3.47 1.84 5.57
CA ASN A 179 3.93 1.41 4.25
C ASN A 179 5.09 2.30 3.78
N GLY A 180 6.32 1.87 4.07
CA GLY A 180 7.56 2.50 3.63
C GLY A 180 8.10 1.91 2.31
N SER A 181 7.22 1.42 1.44
CA SER A 181 7.59 0.86 0.14
C SER A 181 7.88 1.96 -0.88
N GLY A 182 8.73 1.66 -1.87
CA GLY A 182 8.97 2.61 -2.96
C GLY A 182 7.78 2.73 -3.92
N MET A 183 7.02 1.65 -4.14
CA MET A 183 5.92 1.63 -5.11
C MET A 183 4.75 0.70 -4.77
N THR A 184 4.88 -0.18 -3.77
CA THR A 184 3.89 -1.24 -3.53
C THR A 184 2.75 -0.77 -2.64
N TYR A 185 1.51 -0.96 -3.11
CA TYR A 185 0.30 -0.83 -2.29
C TYR A 185 -0.03 -2.22 -1.75
N PHE A 186 -0.30 -2.31 -0.46
CA PHE A 186 -0.62 -3.57 0.19
C PHE A 186 -2.07 -3.63 0.61
N ASP A 187 -2.69 -4.78 0.38
CA ASP A 187 -3.93 -5.16 1.05
C ASP A 187 -3.60 -6.07 2.23
N VAL A 188 -3.89 -5.56 3.42
CA VAL A 188 -3.55 -6.19 4.69
C VAL A 188 -4.79 -6.82 5.28
N ARG A 189 -4.68 -8.10 5.64
CA ARG A 189 -5.74 -8.84 6.36
C ARG A 189 -5.15 -9.78 7.41
N ILE A 190 -5.96 -10.12 8.40
CA ILE A 190 -5.63 -11.12 9.42
C ILE A 190 -6.78 -12.13 9.48
N PRO A 191 -6.73 -13.24 8.71
CA PRO A 191 -7.82 -14.21 8.66
C PRO A 191 -8.22 -14.71 10.05
N GLY A 192 -9.51 -14.62 10.35
CA GLY A 192 -10.07 -14.99 11.66
C GLY A 192 -9.93 -13.90 12.73
N LEU A 193 -9.42 -12.71 12.40
CA LEU A 193 -9.27 -11.59 13.33
C LEU A 193 -9.61 -10.25 12.63
N LYS A 194 -10.70 -9.61 13.05
CA LYS A 194 -11.06 -8.28 12.54
C LYS A 194 -10.11 -7.21 13.03
N MET A 195 -9.91 -6.18 12.22
CA MET A 195 -9.10 -5.01 12.54
C MET A 195 -9.99 -3.81 12.75
N THR A 196 -9.88 -3.13 13.90
CA THR A 196 -10.56 -1.85 14.13
C THR A 196 -9.58 -0.71 13.91
N VAL A 197 -9.71 0.02 12.81
CA VAL A 197 -8.91 1.20 12.49
C VAL A 197 -9.28 2.32 13.45
N VAL A 198 -8.29 2.89 14.15
CA VAL A 198 -8.49 3.95 15.15
C VAL A 198 -7.70 5.22 14.87
N ALA A 199 -6.66 5.15 14.03
CA ALA A 199 -5.95 6.31 13.52
C ALA A 199 -5.45 6.07 12.09
N ALA A 200 -5.37 7.15 11.31
CA ALA A 200 -4.77 7.21 9.99
C ALA A 200 -3.87 8.46 9.92
N ASP A 201 -2.65 8.32 9.40
CA ASP A 201 -1.67 9.40 9.23
C ASP A 201 -1.46 10.27 10.47
N GLY A 202 -1.34 9.60 11.62
CA GLY A 202 -1.15 10.27 12.91
C GLY A 202 -2.35 11.10 13.37
N GLN A 203 -3.56 10.90 12.82
CA GLN A 203 -4.81 11.50 13.28
C GLN A 203 -5.80 10.43 13.74
N TYR A 204 -6.51 10.68 14.84
CA TYR A 204 -7.59 9.78 15.24
C TYR A 204 -8.74 9.84 14.25
N VAL A 205 -9.34 8.69 14.01
CA VAL A 205 -10.54 8.56 13.18
C VAL A 205 -11.69 8.00 14.00
N HIS A 206 -12.90 8.12 13.48
CA HIS A 206 -14.01 7.33 14.01
C HIS A 206 -13.69 5.84 13.82
N PRO A 207 -13.75 5.00 14.87
CA PRO A 207 -13.36 3.61 14.74
C PRO A 207 -14.17 2.87 13.69
N VAL A 208 -13.49 2.24 12.74
CA VAL A 208 -14.11 1.41 11.70
C VAL A 208 -13.52 0.01 11.76
N THR A 209 -14.38 -1.00 11.90
CA THR A 209 -13.95 -2.40 11.93
C THR A 209 -14.03 -2.98 10.52
N VAL A 210 -12.91 -3.50 10.04
CA VAL A 210 -12.72 -4.05 8.69
C VAL A 210 -12.10 -5.44 8.75
N ASP A 211 -12.32 -6.22 7.69
CA ASP A 211 -11.66 -7.52 7.49
C ASP A 211 -10.34 -7.38 6.70
N GLU A 212 -10.26 -6.36 5.84
CA GLU A 212 -9.10 -6.01 5.02
C GLU A 212 -8.95 -4.49 4.99
N LEU A 213 -7.71 -4.00 4.91
CA LEU A 213 -7.42 -2.59 4.66
C LEU A 213 -6.36 -2.47 3.56
N ARG A 214 -6.59 -1.59 2.60
CA ARG A 214 -5.56 -1.17 1.63
C ARG A 214 -4.73 -0.05 2.25
N ILE A 215 -3.41 -0.18 2.19
CA ILE A 215 -2.44 0.83 2.61
C ILE A 215 -1.56 1.21 1.42
N ALA A 216 -1.70 2.45 0.96
CA ALA A 216 -0.88 3.02 -0.09
C ALA A 216 0.52 3.36 0.42
N VAL A 217 1.45 3.63 -0.49
CA VAL A 217 2.80 4.09 -0.12
C VAL A 217 2.69 5.35 0.74
N ALA A 218 3.50 5.38 1.79
CA ALA A 218 3.64 6.44 2.78
C ALA A 218 2.53 6.59 3.82
N GLU A 219 1.37 5.96 3.61
CA GLU A 219 0.28 5.97 4.58
C GLU A 219 0.66 5.20 5.85
N THR A 220 0.01 5.59 6.93
CA THR A 220 0.14 4.92 8.21
C THR A 220 -1.21 4.69 8.89
N PHE A 221 -1.42 3.52 9.48
CA PHE A 221 -2.65 3.16 10.18
C PHE A 221 -2.37 2.54 11.55
N ASP A 222 -3.09 3.00 12.58
CA ASP A 222 -3.19 2.26 13.84
C ASP A 222 -4.47 1.44 13.82
N VAL A 223 -4.34 0.12 14.01
CA VAL A 223 -5.48 -0.77 14.19
C VAL A 223 -5.42 -1.49 15.52
N ILE A 224 -6.59 -1.72 16.12
CA ILE A 224 -6.75 -2.56 17.30
C ILE A 224 -7.24 -3.93 16.86
N VAL A 225 -6.61 -4.98 17.40
CA VAL A 225 -7.02 -6.37 17.24
C VAL A 225 -7.08 -7.06 18.60
N GLU A 226 -7.97 -8.03 18.76
CA GLU A 226 -8.15 -8.77 20.03
C GLU A 226 -8.12 -10.29 19.77
N PRO A 227 -6.92 -10.87 19.54
CA PRO A 227 -6.78 -12.28 19.20
C PRO A 227 -7.25 -13.20 20.33
N SER A 228 -8.16 -14.12 20.00
CA SER A 228 -8.69 -15.13 20.93
C SER A 228 -9.11 -16.40 20.19
N GLY A 229 -9.14 -17.54 20.89
CA GLY A 229 -9.63 -18.81 20.34
C GLY A 229 -8.68 -19.55 19.38
N GLN A 230 -7.55 -18.96 18.99
CA GLN A 230 -6.48 -19.60 18.21
C GLN A 230 -5.11 -19.28 18.81
N ASP A 231 -4.13 -20.15 18.59
CA ASP A 231 -2.76 -19.95 19.07
C ASP A 231 -1.92 -19.04 18.17
N ALA A 232 -2.34 -18.87 16.91
CA ALA A 232 -1.66 -18.04 15.93
C ALA A 232 -2.63 -17.48 14.88
N PHE A 233 -2.31 -16.29 14.38
CA PHE A 233 -3.00 -15.62 13.29
C PHE A 233 -1.96 -15.09 12.28
N THR A 234 -2.21 -15.26 10.98
CA THR A 234 -1.30 -14.76 9.94
C THR A 234 -1.60 -13.28 9.69
N VAL A 235 -0.60 -12.41 9.86
CA VAL A 235 -0.67 -11.04 9.33
C VAL A 235 -0.24 -11.10 7.88
N PHE A 236 -1.17 -10.91 6.95
CA PHE A 236 -0.96 -11.12 5.53
C PHE A 236 -1.07 -9.80 4.78
N ALA A 237 -0.05 -9.46 3.98
CA ALA A 237 -0.01 -8.26 3.16
C ALA A 237 0.30 -8.65 1.71
N GLN A 238 -0.71 -8.61 0.83
CA GLN A 238 -0.55 -8.89 -0.60
C GLN A 238 -0.46 -7.60 -1.40
N ASP A 239 0.27 -7.61 -2.53
CA ASP A 239 0.27 -6.43 -3.40
C ASP A 239 -1.09 -6.24 -4.11
N MET A 240 -1.45 -4.99 -4.40
CA MET A 240 -2.67 -4.63 -5.14
C MET A 240 -2.79 -5.37 -6.49
N GLY A 241 -1.66 -5.71 -7.12
CA GLY A 241 -1.61 -6.45 -8.38
C GLY A 241 -1.77 -7.97 -8.25
N ARG A 242 -1.84 -8.52 -7.03
CA ARG A 242 -1.96 -9.97 -6.75
C ARG A 242 -0.85 -10.79 -7.41
N THR A 243 0.36 -10.25 -7.36
CA THR A 243 1.58 -10.87 -7.89
C THR A 243 2.41 -11.57 -6.82
N GLY A 244 2.29 -11.15 -5.56
CA GLY A 244 2.95 -11.75 -4.41
C GLY A 244 2.43 -11.18 -3.09
N PHE A 245 3.09 -11.56 -2.00
CA PHE A 245 2.72 -11.13 -0.65
C PHE A 245 3.90 -11.23 0.31
N VAL A 246 3.77 -10.61 1.48
CA VAL A 246 4.54 -10.91 2.67
C VAL A 246 3.63 -11.33 3.82
N SER A 247 4.11 -12.24 4.67
CA SER A 247 3.37 -12.70 5.84
C SER A 247 4.21 -12.66 7.12
N GLY A 248 3.60 -12.21 8.21
CA GLY A 248 4.05 -12.43 9.58
C GLY A 248 3.03 -13.22 10.38
N THR A 249 3.29 -13.40 11.68
CA THR A 249 2.40 -14.15 12.57
C THR A 249 2.17 -13.37 13.87
N LEU A 250 0.92 -13.26 14.32
CA LEU A 250 0.63 -13.02 15.73
C LEU A 250 0.52 -14.39 16.40
N ALA A 251 1.23 -14.64 17.50
CA ALA A 251 1.23 -15.96 18.16
C ALA A 251 1.28 -15.89 19.69
N THR A 252 0.76 -16.92 20.35
CA THR A 252 0.88 -17.07 21.81
C THR A 252 2.31 -17.37 22.27
N ARG A 253 3.15 -17.88 21.37
CA ARG A 253 4.57 -18.16 21.59
C ARG A 253 5.37 -18.15 20.29
N GLY A 254 6.67 -17.95 20.39
CA GLY A 254 7.58 -17.99 19.24
C GLY A 254 7.58 -19.34 18.51
N GLY A 255 7.83 -19.28 17.20
CA GLY A 255 7.94 -20.45 16.31
C GLY A 255 6.61 -21.01 15.79
N LEU A 256 5.47 -20.47 16.24
CA LEU A 256 4.17 -20.79 15.66
C LEU A 256 3.97 -20.07 14.32
N ARG A 257 3.19 -20.69 13.44
CA ARG A 257 2.69 -20.13 12.19
C ARG A 257 1.25 -20.58 12.00
N ALA A 258 0.40 -19.66 11.58
CA ALA A 258 -0.94 -20.01 11.08
C ALA A 258 -0.87 -20.30 9.56
N PRO A 259 -1.90 -20.94 8.98
CA PRO A 259 -1.98 -21.11 7.54
C PRO A 259 -1.86 -19.78 6.80
N ILE A 260 -1.13 -19.78 5.70
CA ILE A 260 -1.04 -18.63 4.80
C ILE A 260 -2.29 -18.65 3.90
N PRO A 261 -3.04 -17.55 3.81
CA PRO A 261 -4.17 -17.44 2.88
C PRO A 261 -3.75 -17.60 1.42
N ASP A 262 -4.69 -18.01 0.59
CA ASP A 262 -4.52 -17.89 -0.85
C ASP A 262 -4.48 -16.41 -1.27
N ILE A 263 -3.70 -16.13 -2.31
CA ILE A 263 -3.68 -14.83 -2.97
C ILE A 263 -5.00 -14.69 -3.73
N ASP A 264 -5.63 -13.50 -3.66
CA ASP A 264 -6.89 -13.29 -4.36
C ASP A 264 -6.71 -13.34 -5.90
N PRO A 265 -7.80 -13.59 -6.64
CA PRO A 265 -7.80 -13.43 -8.08
C PRO A 265 -7.37 -12.02 -8.49
N ARG A 266 -6.60 -11.94 -9.57
CA ARG A 266 -6.13 -10.66 -10.11
C ARG A 266 -7.29 -9.77 -10.57
N PRO A 267 -7.31 -8.50 -10.17
CA PRO A 267 -8.26 -7.56 -10.73
C PRO A 267 -7.94 -7.31 -12.22
N ILE A 268 -8.98 -6.98 -12.97
CA ILE A 268 -8.85 -6.49 -14.34
C ILE A 268 -9.45 -5.09 -14.31
N LEU A 269 -8.64 -4.09 -14.67
CA LEU A 269 -9.10 -2.71 -14.76
C LEU A 269 -10.16 -2.60 -15.85
N THR A 270 -11.15 -1.78 -15.58
CA THR A 270 -12.26 -1.42 -16.46
C THR A 270 -12.09 0.01 -16.94
N MET A 271 -12.89 0.42 -17.93
CA MET A 271 -12.95 1.84 -18.32
C MET A 271 -13.40 2.74 -17.16
N SER A 272 -14.17 2.21 -16.21
CA SER A 272 -14.60 2.97 -15.03
C SER A 272 -13.42 3.32 -14.13
N ASP A 273 -12.50 2.37 -13.93
CA ASP A 273 -11.27 2.58 -13.15
C ASP A 273 -10.33 3.60 -13.80
N MET A 274 -10.45 3.79 -15.12
CA MET A 274 -9.74 4.82 -15.87
C MET A 274 -10.46 6.18 -15.89
N GLY A 275 -11.57 6.33 -15.17
CA GLY A 275 -12.39 7.55 -15.17
C GLY A 275 -13.28 7.73 -16.41
N HIS A 276 -13.48 6.68 -17.21
CA HIS A 276 -14.24 6.69 -18.46
C HIS A 276 -15.59 5.95 -18.37
N GLY A 277 -16.04 5.57 -17.17
CA GLY A 277 -17.27 4.79 -16.96
C GLY A 277 -18.58 5.46 -17.43
N GLY A 278 -18.59 6.78 -17.60
CA GLY A 278 -19.77 7.55 -18.04
C GLY A 278 -19.97 7.68 -19.55
N MET A 279 -19.09 7.10 -20.39
CA MET A 279 -19.14 7.28 -21.85
C MET A 279 -20.08 6.31 -22.59
N ALA A 280 -20.78 5.42 -21.89
CA ALA A 280 -21.69 4.44 -22.51
C ALA A 280 -23.05 5.03 -22.93
N ASP A 281 -23.44 6.21 -22.40
CA ASP A 281 -24.74 6.86 -22.65
C ASP A 281 -24.65 8.24 -23.34
N ALA A 282 -23.47 8.63 -23.83
CA ALA A 282 -23.31 9.92 -24.51
C ALA A 282 -23.60 9.81 -26.02
N ASP A 283 -24.79 10.26 -26.41
CA ASP A 283 -25.20 10.56 -27.79
C ASP A 283 -24.10 11.38 -28.52
N PRO A 284 -23.70 11.07 -29.76
CA PRO A 284 -22.54 11.69 -30.44
C PRO A 284 -22.78 13.14 -30.92
N ALA A 285 -23.71 13.86 -30.31
CA ALA A 285 -24.16 15.17 -30.77
C ALA A 285 -24.21 16.21 -29.63
N MET A 286 -23.09 16.47 -28.95
CA MET A 286 -22.93 17.71 -28.16
C MET A 286 -21.48 18.23 -28.20
N PRO A 287 -21.26 19.54 -28.43
CA PRO A 287 -19.93 20.14 -28.41
C PRO A 287 -19.43 20.38 -26.99
N ASP A 288 -18.10 20.38 -26.85
CA ASP A 288 -17.32 20.56 -25.60
C ASP A 288 -17.86 21.66 -24.68
N MET A 289 -18.06 21.29 -23.41
CA MET A 289 -18.25 22.22 -22.29
C MET A 289 -17.02 22.14 -21.36
N PRO A 290 -16.32 23.25 -21.11
CA PRO A 290 -15.20 23.28 -20.18
C PRO A 290 -15.72 23.40 -18.74
N GLY A 291 -15.37 22.44 -17.90
CA GLY A 291 -15.63 22.50 -16.46
C GLY A 291 -16.37 21.27 -15.95
N MET A 292 -15.66 20.18 -15.74
CA MET A 292 -16.09 19.15 -14.80
C MET A 292 -14.95 18.83 -13.84
N ASP A 293 -15.35 18.90 -12.57
CA ASP A 293 -14.57 18.73 -11.36
C ASP A 293 -14.02 17.30 -11.27
N HIS A 294 -12.72 17.15 -10.99
CA HIS A 294 -12.03 15.86 -10.89
C HIS A 294 -12.24 15.20 -9.50
N GLY A 295 -13.48 15.14 -9.02
CA GLY A 295 -13.80 14.77 -7.64
C GLY A 295 -14.31 13.33 -7.41
N ALA A 296 -14.64 12.58 -8.46
CA ALA A 296 -15.25 11.26 -8.30
C ALA A 296 -14.42 10.18 -9.01
N GLY A 297 -13.32 9.76 -8.37
CA GLY A 297 -12.72 8.47 -8.68
C GLY A 297 -13.72 7.38 -8.32
N GLY A 298 -14.07 6.51 -9.27
CA GLY A 298 -14.85 5.31 -8.96
C GLY A 298 -14.12 4.50 -7.89
N MET A 299 -14.85 4.05 -6.86
CA MET A 299 -14.30 3.15 -5.86
C MET A 299 -13.78 1.90 -6.57
N GLN A 300 -12.50 1.57 -6.35
CA GLN A 300 -11.92 0.32 -6.82
C GLN A 300 -12.76 -0.84 -6.26
N ALA A 301 -13.13 -1.80 -7.11
CA ALA A 301 -13.93 -2.94 -6.69
C ALA A 301 -13.22 -3.72 -5.56
N HIS A 302 -13.97 -3.97 -4.48
CA HIS A 302 -13.49 -4.75 -3.34
C HIS A 302 -13.15 -6.19 -3.77
N PRO A 303 -12.05 -6.78 -3.26
CA PRO A 303 -11.74 -8.17 -3.52
C PRO A 303 -12.84 -9.12 -3.01
N ALA A 304 -12.98 -10.28 -3.63
CA ALA A 304 -14.04 -11.25 -3.34
C ALA A 304 -13.99 -11.82 -1.90
N THR A 305 -12.91 -11.57 -1.17
CA THR A 305 -12.69 -11.92 0.24
C THR A 305 -13.32 -10.91 1.21
N GLU A 306 -13.75 -9.74 0.76
CA GLU A 306 -14.43 -8.75 1.58
C GLU A 306 -15.94 -9.04 1.64
N THR A 307 -16.47 -9.29 2.84
CA THR A 307 -17.92 -9.33 3.09
C THR A 307 -18.26 -8.42 4.26
N GLY A 308 -18.99 -7.32 4.01
CA GLY A 308 -19.51 -6.45 5.06
C GLY A 308 -18.63 -5.27 5.48
N ASN A 309 -17.80 -4.75 4.56
CA ASN A 309 -17.13 -3.46 4.75
C ASN A 309 -18.16 -2.32 4.67
N PRO A 310 -18.22 -1.38 5.62
CA PRO A 310 -19.14 -0.23 5.54
C PRO A 310 -18.75 0.84 4.52
N LEU A 311 -17.63 0.65 3.79
CA LEU A 311 -17.20 1.44 2.64
C LEU A 311 -17.31 0.59 1.38
#